data_AF-A0A6B9FF37-F1
#
_entry.id   AF-A0A6B9FF37-F1
#
_cell.length_a   1.000
_cell.length_b   1.000
_cell.length_c   1.000
_cell.angle_alpha   90.00
_cell.angle_beta   90.00
_cell.angle_gamma   90.00
#
_symmetry.space_group_name_H-M   'P 1'
#
loop_
_entity.id
_entity.type
_entity.pdbx_description
1 polymer ?
#
loop_
_entity_poly.entity_id
_entity_poly.type
_entity_poly.pdbx_seq_one_letter_code
_entity_poly.pdbx_strand_id
1 'polypeptide(L)' 'MSKISVEIPDELLADLDEHVGEDGKFVNRSDAIRASIRKNLDLLDEIDARHGRLEADE' A
#
# COMPACT_ATOMS: atom_id res chain seq x y z
N MET A 1 -11.51 -8.52 7.86
CA MET A 1 -11.07 -7.48 6.92
C MET A 1 -12.27 -6.68 6.45
N SER A 2 -12.22 -5.36 6.59
CA SER A 2 -13.21 -4.47 5.97
C SER A 2 -12.95 -4.39 4.47
N LYS A 3 -14.01 -4.31 3.66
CA LYS A 3 -13.90 -4.11 2.21
C LYS A 3 -14.04 -2.63 1.90
N ILE A 4 -13.17 -2.13 1.03
CA ILE A 4 -13.27 -0.79 0.45
C ILE A 4 -13.46 -0.92 -1.07
N SER A 5 -14.19 0.01 -1.67
CA SER A 5 -14.30 0.16 -3.12
C SER A 5 -13.65 1.49 -3.51
N VAL A 6 -12.87 1.48 -4.58
CA VAL A 6 -12.13 2.65 -5.06
C VAL A 6 -12.13 2.65 -6.58
N GLU A 7 -12.20 3.85 -7.16
CA GLU A 7 -12.03 4.06 -8.60
C GLU A 7 -10.54 4.34 -8.89
N ILE A 8 -10.00 3.70 -9.91
CA ILE A 8 -8.61 3.86 -10.33
C ILE A 8 -8.54 4.00 -11.86
N PRO A 9 -7.60 4.80 -12.38
CA PRO A 9 -7.30 4.83 -13.81
C PRO A 9 -6.96 3.44 -14.35
N ASP A 10 -7.46 3.13 -15.55
CA ASP A 10 -7.24 1.82 -16.19
C ASP A 10 -5.75 1.57 -16.44
N GLU A 11 -4.97 2.60 -16.81
CA GLU A 11 -3.53 2.43 -17.01
C GLU A 11 -2.82 1.98 -15.72
N LEU A 12 -3.22 2.50 -14.56
CA LEU A 12 -2.62 2.12 -13.27
C LEU A 12 -3.01 0.70 -12.87
N LEU A 13 -4.23 0.27 -13.20
CA LEU A 13 -4.64 -1.11 -12.97
C LEU A 13 -3.84 -2.07 -13.85
N ALA A 14 -3.62 -1.71 -15.12
CA ALA A 14 -2.82 -2.52 -16.04
C ALA A 14 -1.36 -2.65 -15.55
N ASP A 15 -0.73 -1.53 -15.15
CA ASP A 15 0.63 -1.53 -14.60
C ASP A 15 0.73 -2.38 -13.32
N LEU A 16 -0.29 -2.33 -12.46
CA LEU A 16 -0.35 -3.16 -11.27
C LEU A 16 -0.45 -4.65 -11.61
N ASP A 17 -1.27 -4.99 -12.61
CA ASP A 17 -1.49 -6.36 -13.05
C ASP A 17 -0.23 -7.01 -13.63
N GLU A 18 0.66 -6.24 -14.28
CA GLU A 18 1.98 -6.73 -14.72
C GLU A 18 2.86 -7.22 -13.55
N HIS A 19 2.54 -6.82 -12.32
CA HIS A 19 3.26 -7.22 -11.12
C HIS A 19 2.56 -8.29 -10.29
N VAL A 20 1.41 -8.81 -10.73
CA VAL A 20 0.59 -9.77 -10.00
C VAL A 20 0.61 -11.14 -10.69
N GLY A 21 0.83 -12.21 -9.94
CA GLY A 21 0.81 -13.59 -10.46
C GLY A 21 1.94 -14.45 -9.91
N GLU A 22 2.09 -15.65 -10.45
CA GLU A 22 3.11 -16.63 -10.01
C GLU A 22 4.54 -16.10 -10.17
N ASP A 23 4.82 -15.43 -11.28
CA ASP A 23 6.11 -14.76 -11.54
C ASP A 23 6.11 -13.28 -11.10
N GLY A 24 5.01 -12.82 -10.49
CA GLY A 24 4.80 -11.46 -10.04
C GLY A 24 5.37 -11.18 -8.66
N LYS A 25 5.43 -9.90 -8.28
CA LYS A 25 5.84 -9.48 -6.93
C LYS A 25 4.73 -9.71 -5.89
N PHE A 26 3.49 -9.88 -6.34
CA PHE A 26 2.32 -9.97 -5.49
C PHE A 26 1.44 -11.16 -5.88
N VAL A 27 0.84 -11.79 -4.87
CA VAL A 27 -0.01 -12.97 -5.09
C VAL A 27 -1.32 -12.61 -5.77
N ASN A 28 -1.89 -11.44 -5.45
CA ASN A 28 -3.11 -10.91 -6.04
C ASN A 28 -3.16 -9.38 -5.92
N ARG A 29 -4.11 -8.75 -6.61
CA ARG A 29 -4.31 -7.28 -6.55
C ARG A 29 -4.49 -6.76 -5.12
N SER A 30 -5.29 -7.44 -4.31
CA SER A 30 -5.52 -7.03 -2.90
C SER A 30 -4.25 -7.12 -2.06
N ASP A 31 -3.35 -8.05 -2.37
CA ASP A 31 -2.04 -8.14 -1.76
C ASP A 31 -1.14 -6.98 -2.17
N ALA A 32 -1.09 -6.67 -3.46
CA ALA A 32 -0.34 -5.54 -4.00
C ALA A 32 -0.80 -4.19 -3.39
N ILE A 33 -2.11 -3.95 -3.34
CA ILE A 33 -2.67 -2.73 -2.76
C ILE A 33 -2.37 -2.63 -1.26
N ARG A 34 -2.55 -3.72 -0.50
CA ARG A 34 -2.25 -3.72 0.94
C ARG A 34 -0.76 -3.48 1.23
N ALA A 35 0.13 -4.11 0.46
CA ALA A 35 1.57 -3.91 0.59
C ALA A 35 1.97 -2.46 0.26
N SER A 36 1.38 -1.88 -0.79
CA SER A 36 1.61 -0.49 -1.17
C SER A 36 1.18 0.49 -0.08
N ILE A 37 -0.02 0.30 0.47
CA ILE A 37 -0.54 1.13 1.57
C ILE A 37 0.35 0.99 2.81
N ARG A 38 0.73 -0.24 3.21
CA ARG A 38 1.60 -0.44 4.38
C ARG A 38 2.93 0.28 4.21
N LYS A 39 3.57 0.14 3.04
CA LYS A 39 4.84 0.81 2.75
C LYS A 39 4.72 2.33 2.78
N ASN A 40 3.60 2.88 2.31
CA ASN A 40 3.36 4.32 2.39
C ASN A 40 3.19 4.78 3.85
N LEU A 41 2.43 4.04 4.66
CA LEU A 41 2.26 4.34 6.08
C LEU A 41 3.57 4.22 6.87
N ASP A 42 4.37 3.17 6.62
CA ASP A 42 5.70 3.02 7.23
C ASP A 42 6.59 4.26 6.97
N LEU A 43 6.57 4.77 5.73
CA LEU A 43 7.33 5.97 5.38
C LEU A 43 6.82 7.23 6.11
N LEU A 44 5.50 7.35 6.27
CA LEU A 44 4.90 8.48 7.00
C LEU A 44 5.26 8.41 8.48
N ASP A 45 5.22 7.23 9.09
CA ASP A 45 5.62 6.99 10.48
C ASP A 45 7.10 7.38 10.69
N GLU A 46 7.99 7.00 9.75
CA GLU A 46 9.41 7.40 9.78
C GLU A 46 9.61 8.93 9.64
N ILE A 47 8.77 9.60 8.86
CA ILE A 47 8.79 11.07 8.73
C ILE A 47 8.35 11.70 10.05
N ASP A 48 7.26 11.23 10.63
CA ASP A 48 6.71 11.78 11.87
C ASP A 48 7.66 11.55 13.05
N ALA A 49 8.35 10.41 13.11
CA ALA A 49 9.44 10.15 14.05
C ALA A 49 10.54 11.21 13.97
N ARG A 50 10.99 11.54 12.76
CA ARG A 50 12.04 12.56 12.55
C ARG A 50 11.61 13.96 12.92
N HIS A 51 10.32 14.27 12.81
CA HIS A 51 9.76 15.57 13.16
C HIS A 51 9.27 15.66 14.62
N GLY A 52 9.43 14.60 15.42
CA GLY A 52 9.00 14.58 16.83
C GLY A 52 7.47 14.61 16.99
N ARG A 53 6.73 14.09 16.01
CA ARG A 53 5.26 14.04 16.01
C ARG A 53 4.68 12.72 16.50
N LEU A 54 5.53 11.78 16.91
CA LEU A 54 5.05 10.56 17.55
C LEU A 54 4.49 10.93 18.93
N GLU A 55 3.17 10.93 19.04
CA GLU A 55 2.53 10.82 20.34
C GLU A 55 2.90 9.44 20.90
N ALA A 56 3.25 9.36 22.18
CA ALA A 56 3.39 8.07 22.82
C ALA A 56 1.98 7.47 22.91
N ASP A 57 1.66 6.52 22.04
CA ASP A 57 0.42 5.75 22.14
C ASP A 57 0.41 5.06 23.52
N GLU A 58 -0.52 5.49 24.39
CA GLU A 58 -0.78 4.95 25.74
C GLU A 58 -1.67 3.70 25.71
#